data_AF-A0A2X2LPN6-F1
#
_entry.id   AF-A0A2X2LPN6-F1
#
_cell.length_a   1.000
_cell.length_b   1.000
_cell.length_c   1.000
_cell.angle_alpha   90.00
_cell.angle_beta   90.00
_cell.angle_gamma   90.00
#
_symmetry.space_group_name_H-M   'P 1'
#
loop_
_entity.id
_entity.type
_entity.pdbx_description
1 polymer ?
#
loop_
_entity_poly.entity_id
_entity_poly.type
_entity_poly.pdbx_seq_one_letter_code
_entity_poly.pdbx_strand_id
1 'polypeptide(L)'
;MSSERLEMKDRKSRKFVMGDIHGAYKALVQCLQRSGFNYQNDTLIQLGDIADGHNEVYECVEELLKIKNLIAIKGNHDAWFQEFIQTDFHPVSWNYGGKGTIESYLKYKDGPKVCFSKGSGFKTSLNSSDIPPLHRQFFQKQKLFYILENICFVHAGFDRYLDFHEQSEKNYYWDRRLWTEA
;
A
#
# COMPACT_ATOMS: atom_id res chain seq x y z
N MET A 1 47.16 -3.14 -12.66
CA MET A 1 46.33 -4.13 -11.94
C MET A 1 46.20 -3.61 -10.52
N SER A 2 45.07 -3.07 -10.08
CA SER A 2 43.81 -3.76 -9.74
C SER A 2 42.60 -2.98 -10.27
N SER A 3 41.86 -3.52 -11.23
CA SER A 3 40.60 -4.27 -11.05
C SER A 3 39.42 -3.53 -10.39
N GLU A 4 39.53 -2.27 -9.97
CA GLU A 4 38.40 -1.52 -9.40
C GLU A 4 37.62 -0.67 -10.43
N ARG A 5 38.06 -0.64 -11.69
CA ARG A 5 37.32 -0.04 -12.81
C ARG A 5 36.52 -1.06 -13.64
N LEU A 6 36.19 -2.21 -13.07
CA LEU A 6 35.33 -3.20 -13.71
C LEU A 6 33.85 -2.85 -13.48
N GLU A 7 33.27 -2.27 -14.53
CA GLU A 7 31.83 -2.26 -14.84
C GLU A 7 30.89 -1.60 -13.82
N MET A 8 30.92 -0.27 -13.77
CA MET A 8 29.65 0.47 -13.73
C MET A 8 28.97 0.33 -15.10
N LYS A 9 28.51 -0.88 -15.44
CA LYS A 9 27.47 -1.02 -16.47
C LYS A 9 26.28 -0.25 -15.94
N ASP A 10 25.85 0.75 -16.70
CA ASP A 10 24.58 1.44 -16.53
C ASP A 10 23.47 0.38 -16.59
N ARG A 11 23.15 -0.22 -15.43
CA ARG A 11 22.14 -1.26 -15.34
C ARG A 11 20.82 -0.55 -15.57
N LYS A 12 20.25 -0.77 -16.75
CA LYS A 12 18.90 -0.33 -17.13
C LYS A 12 17.96 -0.51 -15.94
N SER A 13 17.29 0.58 -15.53
CA SER A 13 16.35 0.60 -14.42
C SER A 13 15.37 -0.58 -14.55
N ARG A 14 15.32 -1.44 -13.51
CA ARG A 14 14.43 -2.60 -13.47
C ARG A 14 13.11 -2.18 -12.84
N LYS A 15 12.04 -2.86 -13.24
CA LYS A 15 10.71 -2.68 -12.64
C LYS A 15 10.36 -3.93 -11.85
N PHE A 16 9.96 -3.73 -10.61
CA PHE A 16 9.47 -4.77 -9.71
C PHE A 16 8.00 -4.55 -9.44
N VAL A 17 7.28 -5.65 -9.24
CA VAL A 17 5.87 -5.64 -8.88
C VAL A 17 5.74 -6.36 -7.56
N MET A 18 5.03 -5.78 -6.62
CA MET A 18 4.80 -6.32 -5.28
C MET A 18 3.31 -6.33 -4.98
N GLY A 19 2.81 -7.49 -4.57
CA GLY A 19 1.42 -7.66 -4.13
C GLY A 19 1.15 -7.01 -2.77
N ASP A 20 0.09 -7.51 -2.15
CA ASP A 20 -0.43 -7.05 -0.87
C ASP A 20 0.63 -7.14 0.23
N ILE A 21 0.74 -6.07 1.04
CA ILE A 21 1.73 -5.98 2.12
C ILE A 21 1.06 -6.22 3.47
N HIS A 22 -0.14 -5.67 3.69
CA HIS A 22 -0.91 -5.83 4.93
C HIS A 22 -0.08 -5.68 6.20
N GLY A 23 0.68 -4.59 6.29
CA GLY A 23 1.54 -4.30 7.43
C GLY A 23 2.66 -5.32 7.69
N ALA A 24 2.99 -6.22 6.77
CA ALA A 24 4.04 -7.23 6.92
C ALA A 24 5.44 -6.65 6.64
N TYR A 25 5.87 -5.67 7.44
CA TYR A 25 7.11 -4.90 7.22
C TYR A 25 8.35 -5.79 7.04
N LYS A 26 8.49 -6.83 7.87
CA LYS A 26 9.63 -7.77 7.76
C LYS A 26 9.64 -8.52 6.43
N ALA A 27 8.48 -8.92 5.91
CA ALA A 27 8.35 -9.58 4.62
C ALA A 27 8.65 -8.60 3.47
N LEU A 28 8.14 -7.37 3.55
CA LEU A 28 8.46 -6.28 2.61
C LEU A 28 9.98 -6.09 2.48
N VAL A 29 10.67 -5.87 3.60
CA VAL A 29 12.13 -5.67 3.61
C VAL A 29 12.86 -6.91 3.06
N GLN A 30 12.45 -8.11 3.46
CA GLN A 30 13.05 -9.34 2.97
C GLN A 30 12.90 -9.51 1.45
N CYS A 31 11.72 -9.19 0.88
CA CYS A 31 11.47 -9.24 -0.56
C CYS A 31 12.34 -8.23 -1.33
N LEU A 32 12.46 -7.00 -0.84
CA LEU A 32 13.32 -5.97 -1.44
C LEU A 32 14.80 -6.40 -1.39
N GLN A 33 15.26 -6.92 -0.25
CA GLN A 33 16.64 -7.39 -0.09
C GLN A 33 16.95 -8.58 -1.00
N ARG A 34 16.12 -9.62 -0.99
CA ARG A 34 16.37 -10.86 -1.76
C ARG A 34 16.27 -10.67 -3.26
N SER A 35 15.50 -9.69 -3.72
CA SER A 35 15.43 -9.32 -5.13
C SER A 35 16.60 -8.42 -5.59
N GLY A 36 17.42 -7.96 -4.64
CA GLY A 36 18.51 -7.01 -4.88
C GLY A 36 17.98 -5.67 -5.37
N PHE A 37 16.85 -5.20 -4.84
CA PHE A 37 16.19 -3.96 -5.23
C PHE A 37 17.07 -2.73 -4.95
N ASN A 38 17.16 -1.80 -5.90
CA ASN A 38 17.87 -0.54 -5.75
C ASN A 38 16.89 0.63 -5.61
N TYR A 39 16.80 1.20 -4.41
CA TYR A 39 15.91 2.30 -4.05
C TYR A 39 16.06 3.57 -4.89
N GLN A 40 17.23 3.79 -5.50
CA GLN A 40 17.54 5.01 -6.26
C GLN A 40 17.34 4.85 -7.76
N ASN A 41 17.43 3.62 -8.29
CA ASN A 41 17.41 3.34 -9.73
C ASN A 41 16.19 2.51 -10.16
N ASP A 42 15.80 1.51 -9.38
CA ASP A 42 14.70 0.62 -9.74
C ASP A 42 13.34 1.30 -9.50
N THR A 43 12.32 0.80 -10.18
CA THR A 43 10.91 1.18 -9.96
C THR A 43 10.19 0.07 -9.22
N LEU A 44 9.43 0.42 -8.19
CA LEU A 44 8.49 -0.49 -7.54
C LEU A 44 7.05 -0.12 -7.90
N ILE A 45 6.29 -1.09 -8.40
CA ILE A 45 4.84 -1.02 -8.56
C ILE A 45 4.23 -1.85 -7.42
N GLN A 46 3.64 -1.18 -6.43
CA GLN A 46 2.98 -1.82 -5.30
C GLN A 46 1.47 -1.89 -5.60
N LEU A 47 0.88 -3.09 -5.51
CA LEU A 47 -0.47 -3.39 -6.03
C LEU A 47 -1.63 -3.06 -5.07
N GLY A 48 -1.41 -2.31 -3.98
CA GLY A 48 -2.40 -1.97 -2.98
C GLY A 48 -2.40 -2.89 -1.75
N ASP A 49 -3.31 -2.62 -0.83
CA ASP A 49 -3.47 -3.34 0.43
C ASP A 49 -2.19 -3.33 1.27
N ILE A 50 -1.74 -2.11 1.56
CA ILE A 50 -0.64 -1.81 2.46
C ILE A 50 -1.14 -1.75 3.89
N ALA A 51 -2.31 -1.13 4.09
CA ALA A 51 -3.00 -1.05 5.36
C ALA A 51 -3.63 -2.39 5.76
N ASP A 52 -3.95 -2.48 7.05
CA ASP A 52 -4.60 -3.58 7.74
C ASP A 52 -3.78 -4.88 7.76
N GLY A 53 -4.22 -5.87 8.54
CA GLY A 53 -3.51 -7.15 8.72
C GLY A 53 -2.54 -7.11 9.90
N HIS A 54 -1.24 -7.03 9.64
CA HIS A 54 -0.21 -6.98 10.67
C HIS A 54 0.00 -5.57 11.25
N ASN A 55 0.72 -5.47 12.35
CA ASN A 55 0.83 -4.23 13.14
C ASN A 55 2.04 -3.35 12.80
N GLU A 56 2.58 -3.48 11.59
CA GLU A 56 3.73 -2.70 11.10
C GLU A 56 3.39 -1.86 9.85
N VAL A 57 2.13 -1.42 9.69
CA VAL A 57 1.67 -0.59 8.54
C VAL A 57 2.43 0.74 8.48
N TYR A 58 2.64 1.41 9.62
CA TYR A 58 3.44 2.63 9.70
C TYR A 58 4.85 2.40 9.11
N GLU A 59 5.51 1.35 9.56
CA GLU A 59 6.86 0.97 9.15
C GLU A 59 6.91 0.57 7.66
N CYS A 60 5.85 -0.06 7.12
CA CYS A 60 5.72 -0.34 5.70
C CYS A 60 5.68 0.95 4.87
N VAL A 61 4.87 1.94 5.28
CA VAL A 61 4.78 3.22 4.58
C VAL A 61 6.10 3.98 4.62
N GLU A 62 6.77 4.00 5.78
CA GLU A 62 8.10 4.60 5.91
C GLU A 62 9.14 3.94 5.00
N GLU A 63 9.10 2.62 4.85
CA GLU A 63 9.99 1.88 3.94
C GLU A 63 9.71 2.20 2.48
N LEU A 64 8.44 2.24 2.09
CA LEU A 64 8.01 2.57 0.73
C LEU A 64 8.39 4.01 0.36
N LEU A 65 8.28 4.96 1.30
CA LEU A 65 8.66 6.37 1.08
C LEU A 65 10.16 6.57 0.80
N LYS A 66 11.02 5.59 1.11
CA LYS A 66 12.45 5.62 0.74
C LYS A 66 12.70 5.35 -0.75
N ILE A 67 11.73 4.77 -1.45
CA ILE A 67 11.85 4.36 -2.84
C ILE A 67 11.60 5.57 -3.75
N LYS A 68 12.61 5.95 -4.53
CA LYS A 68 12.55 7.14 -5.39
C LYS A 68 11.49 7.01 -6.48
N ASN A 69 11.39 5.84 -7.10
CA ASN A 69 10.47 5.56 -8.20
C ASN A 69 9.38 4.58 -7.74
N LEU A 70 8.42 5.07 -6.95
CA LEU A 70 7.31 4.26 -6.44
C LEU A 70 6.01 4.58 -7.17
N ILE A 71 5.32 3.53 -7.60
CA ILE A 71 3.96 3.58 -8.11
C ILE A 71 3.11 2.75 -7.16
N ALA A 72 2.39 3.40 -6.26
CA ALA A 72 1.46 2.74 -5.34
C ALA A 72 0.05 2.75 -5.93
N ILE A 73 -0.52 1.55 -6.09
CA ILE A 73 -1.91 1.34 -6.48
C ILE A 73 -2.76 1.26 -5.21
N LYS A 74 -4.00 1.70 -5.31
CA LYS A 74 -4.96 1.70 -4.20
C LYS A 74 -5.58 0.32 -4.07
N GLY A 75 -5.41 -0.31 -2.90
CA GLY A 75 -6.18 -1.49 -2.52
C GLY A 75 -7.48 -1.13 -1.79
N ASN A 76 -8.32 -2.13 -1.55
CA ASN A 76 -9.58 -1.88 -0.85
C ASN A 76 -9.40 -1.57 0.64
N HIS A 77 -8.39 -2.15 1.30
CA HIS A 77 -8.06 -1.79 2.67
C HIS A 77 -7.47 -0.38 2.77
N ASP A 78 -6.64 -0.01 1.79
CA ASP A 78 -6.12 1.36 1.70
C ASP A 78 -7.23 2.39 1.49
N ALA A 79 -8.27 2.04 0.72
CA ALA A 79 -9.43 2.90 0.50
C ALA A 79 -10.19 3.17 1.81
N TRP A 80 -10.39 2.15 2.66
CA TRP A 80 -10.99 2.33 3.98
C TRP A 80 -10.13 3.19 4.90
N PHE A 81 -8.81 2.97 4.89
CA PHE A 81 -7.91 3.76 5.70
C PHE A 81 -7.81 5.22 5.21
N GLN A 82 -7.86 5.44 3.89
CA GLN A 82 -7.95 6.76 3.30
C GLN A 82 -9.23 7.50 3.72
N GLU A 83 -10.37 6.81 3.75
CA GLU A 83 -11.64 7.39 4.22
C GLU A 83 -11.53 7.82 5.70
N PHE A 84 -10.92 6.98 6.55
CA PHE A 84 -10.63 7.34 7.94
C PHE A 84 -9.72 8.58 8.03
N ILE A 85 -8.64 8.65 7.25
CA ILE A 85 -7.73 9.80 7.19
C ILE A 85 -8.48 11.09 6.81
N GLN A 86 -9.53 11.00 6.00
CA GLN A 86 -10.28 12.16 5.51
C GLN A 86 -11.42 12.59 6.45
N THR A 87 -12.00 11.65 7.21
CA THR A 87 -13.29 11.85 7.88
C THR A 87 -13.28 11.54 9.38
N ASP A 88 -12.18 11.01 9.92
CA ASP A 88 -12.11 10.39 11.26
C ASP A 88 -13.06 9.18 11.45
N PHE A 89 -13.70 8.71 10.37
CA PHE A 89 -14.62 7.58 10.38
C PHE A 89 -14.07 6.43 9.54
N HIS A 90 -13.94 5.25 10.14
CA HIS A 90 -13.54 4.04 9.43
C HIS A 90 -14.79 3.25 9.00
N PRO A 91 -15.04 3.05 7.70
CA PRO A 91 -16.34 2.59 7.17
C PRO A 91 -16.75 1.19 7.63
N VAL A 92 -15.78 0.32 7.88
CA VAL A 92 -16.01 -1.05 8.40
C VAL A 92 -15.68 -1.21 9.88
N SER A 93 -15.63 -0.10 10.64
CA SER A 93 -15.33 -0.12 12.08
C SER A 93 -14.04 -0.85 12.45
N TRP A 94 -13.02 -0.82 11.59
CA TRP A 94 -11.75 -1.56 11.74
C TRP A 94 -11.89 -3.09 11.80
N ASN A 95 -13.05 -3.62 11.42
CA ASN A 95 -13.24 -5.04 11.15
C ASN A 95 -12.43 -5.38 9.89
N TYR A 96 -11.94 -6.62 9.74
CA TYR A 96 -11.01 -7.02 8.66
C TYR A 96 -9.56 -6.53 8.81
N GLY A 97 -8.96 -6.74 9.99
CA GLY A 97 -7.51 -6.51 10.18
C GLY A 97 -7.11 -5.08 10.55
N GLY A 98 -8.07 -4.16 10.66
CA GLY A 98 -7.82 -2.75 11.01
C GLY A 98 -7.13 -2.52 12.35
N LYS A 99 -7.17 -3.50 13.27
CA LYS A 99 -6.39 -3.47 14.51
C LYS A 99 -4.89 -3.27 14.26
N GLY A 100 -4.35 -3.91 13.22
CA GLY A 100 -2.93 -3.80 12.85
C GLY A 100 -2.55 -2.36 12.51
N THR A 101 -3.34 -1.72 11.65
CA THR A 101 -3.20 -0.30 11.30
C THR A 101 -3.31 0.60 12.53
N ILE A 102 -4.31 0.38 13.38
CA ILE A 102 -4.48 1.16 14.62
C ILE A 102 -3.21 1.06 15.48
N GLU A 103 -2.78 -0.16 15.77
CA GLU A 103 -1.62 -0.42 16.64
C GLU A 103 -0.34 0.17 16.07
N SER A 104 -0.11 0.07 14.74
CA SER A 104 1.10 0.61 14.12
C SER A 104 1.21 2.12 14.29
N TYR A 105 0.12 2.87 14.11
CA TYR A 105 0.14 4.32 14.24
C TYR A 105 0.11 4.79 15.70
N LEU A 106 -0.59 4.08 16.58
CA LEU A 106 -0.59 4.40 18.02
C LEU A 106 0.82 4.32 18.64
N LYS A 107 1.72 3.47 18.11
CA LYS A 107 3.14 3.42 18.55
C LYS A 107 3.80 4.80 18.50
N TYR A 108 3.57 5.55 17.42
CA TYR A 108 4.23 6.83 17.10
C TYR A 108 3.43 8.06 17.49
N LYS A 109 2.18 7.88 17.94
CA LYS A 109 1.32 8.94 18.46
C LYS A 109 1.77 9.41 19.85
N ASP A 110 1.59 10.70 20.13
CA ASP A 110 1.63 11.27 21.48
C ASP A 110 0.27 11.19 22.20
N GLY A 111 0.29 11.09 23.53
CA GLY A 111 -0.92 11.05 24.34
C GLY A 111 -1.54 9.65 24.46
N PRO A 112 -2.87 9.54 24.67
CA PRO A 112 -3.52 8.26 24.96
C PRO A 112 -3.42 7.27 23.79
N LYS A 113 -2.99 6.04 24.10
CA LYS A 113 -2.85 4.91 23.17
C LYS A 113 -3.84 3.81 23.54
N VAL A 114 -5.08 3.96 23.08
CA VAL A 114 -6.20 3.08 23.43
C VAL A 114 -6.67 2.37 22.18
N CYS A 115 -6.78 1.05 22.23
CA CYS A 115 -7.43 0.23 21.22
C CYS A 115 -8.06 -0.98 21.92
N PHE A 116 -9.37 -1.14 21.80
CA PHE A 116 -10.09 -2.30 22.35
C PHE A 116 -11.25 -2.70 21.46
N SER A 117 -11.57 -3.99 21.47
CA SER A 117 -12.67 -4.54 20.69
C SER A 117 -14.01 -3.95 21.14
N LYS A 118 -14.86 -3.57 20.19
CA LYS A 118 -16.23 -3.10 20.42
C LYS A 118 -17.14 -3.58 19.29
N GLY A 119 -18.13 -4.40 19.64
CA GLY A 119 -18.97 -5.05 18.63
C GLY A 119 -18.11 -5.93 17.71
N SER A 120 -18.33 -5.83 16.40
CA SER A 120 -17.52 -6.54 15.39
C SER A 120 -16.20 -5.85 15.06
N GLY A 121 -15.91 -4.69 15.66
CA GLY A 121 -14.79 -3.83 15.28
C GLY A 121 -13.96 -3.37 16.48
N PHE A 122 -13.29 -2.23 16.33
CA PHE A 122 -12.45 -1.64 17.36
C PHE A 122 -12.84 -0.20 17.67
N LYS A 123 -12.78 0.17 18.95
CA LYS A 123 -12.75 1.57 19.38
C LYS A 123 -11.30 1.94 19.68
N THR A 124 -10.88 3.09 19.18
CA THR A 124 -9.50 3.57 19.29
C THR A 124 -9.45 5.05 19.70
N SER A 125 -8.33 5.46 20.28
CA SER A 125 -7.97 6.87 20.44
C SER A 125 -7.21 7.45 19.24
N LEU A 126 -7.00 6.65 18.18
CA LEU A 126 -6.38 7.10 16.94
C LEU A 126 -7.35 7.97 16.14
N ASN A 127 -6.87 9.11 15.69
CA ASN A 127 -7.58 10.08 14.87
C ASN A 127 -6.77 10.38 13.59
N SER A 128 -7.42 10.92 12.58
CA SER A 128 -6.85 11.35 11.30
C SER A 128 -5.65 12.31 11.47
N SER A 129 -5.69 13.16 12.49
CA SER A 129 -4.63 14.12 12.82
C SER A 129 -3.33 13.45 13.24
N ASP A 130 -3.42 12.24 13.83
CA ASP A 130 -2.26 11.48 14.31
C ASP A 130 -1.45 10.82 13.17
N ILE A 131 -2.04 10.73 11.98
CA ILE A 131 -1.36 10.16 10.80
C ILE A 131 -0.37 11.20 10.26
N PRO A 132 0.93 10.90 10.09
CA PRO A 132 1.88 11.89 9.60
C PRO A 132 1.47 12.49 8.24
N PRO A 133 1.73 13.79 7.98
CA PRO A 133 1.36 14.44 6.72
C PRO A 133 1.85 13.69 5.46
N LEU A 134 3.06 13.12 5.51
CA LEU A 134 3.61 12.33 4.41
C LEU A 134 2.84 11.03 4.18
N HIS A 135 2.36 10.36 5.23
CA HIS A 135 1.56 9.15 5.11
C HIS A 135 0.15 9.49 4.57
N ARG A 136 -0.45 10.58 5.05
CA ARG A 136 -1.73 11.07 4.48
C ARG A 136 -1.61 11.34 2.99
N GLN A 137 -0.53 12.02 2.59
CA GLN A 137 -0.24 12.30 1.18
C GLN A 137 0.04 11.02 0.38
N PHE A 138 0.72 10.05 0.98
CA PHE A 138 0.98 8.74 0.37
C PHE A 138 -0.31 8.03 -0.04
N PHE A 139 -1.23 7.81 0.90
CA PHE A 139 -2.52 7.17 0.62
C PHE A 139 -3.39 8.02 -0.32
N GLN A 140 -3.37 9.35 -0.18
CA GLN A 140 -4.12 10.24 -1.07
C GLN A 140 -3.66 10.15 -2.53
N LYS A 141 -2.37 9.90 -2.78
CA LYS A 141 -1.77 9.87 -4.12
C LYS A 141 -1.78 8.49 -4.77
N GLN A 142 -2.29 7.45 -4.10
CA GLN A 142 -2.40 6.12 -4.70
C GLN A 142 -3.25 6.17 -5.97
N LYS A 143 -2.78 5.47 -7.01
CA LYS A 143 -3.48 5.37 -8.29
C LYS A 143 -4.51 4.27 -8.26
N LEU A 144 -5.60 4.41 -8.99
CA LEU A 144 -6.57 3.32 -9.15
C LEU A 144 -6.00 2.16 -9.98
N PHE A 145 -5.16 2.49 -10.96
CA PHE A 145 -4.45 1.57 -11.81
C PHE A 145 -3.21 2.25 -12.40
N TYR A 146 -2.34 1.48 -13.04
CA TYR A 146 -1.24 1.97 -13.84
C TYR A 146 -1.09 1.14 -15.11
N ILE A 147 -1.03 1.79 -16.28
CA ILE A 147 -0.82 1.12 -17.56
C ILE A 147 0.59 1.43 -18.03
N LEU A 148 1.36 0.39 -18.33
CA LEU A 148 2.67 0.48 -18.93
C LEU A 148 2.68 -0.35 -20.21
N GLU A 149 2.74 0.32 -21.36
CA GLU A 149 2.64 -0.33 -22.67
C GLU A 149 1.36 -1.19 -22.72
N ASN A 150 1.48 -2.51 -22.83
CA ASN A 150 0.35 -3.44 -22.88
C ASN A 150 0.12 -4.20 -21.56
N ILE A 151 0.64 -3.68 -20.44
CA ILE A 151 0.49 -4.29 -19.11
C ILE A 151 -0.32 -3.33 -18.23
N CYS A 152 -1.46 -3.82 -17.73
CA CYS A 152 -2.26 -3.13 -16.74
C CYS A 152 -1.97 -3.67 -15.35
N PHE A 153 -1.64 -2.76 -14.43
CA PHE A 153 -1.53 -3.03 -13.01
C PHE A 153 -2.74 -2.44 -12.33
N VAL A 154 -3.51 -3.29 -11.66
CA VAL A 154 -4.75 -2.96 -10.94
C VAL A 154 -4.82 -3.87 -9.72
N HIS A 155 -5.37 -3.38 -8.60
CA HIS A 155 -5.39 -4.16 -7.36
C HIS A 155 -6.28 -5.40 -7.48
N ALA A 156 -7.51 -5.20 -7.93
CA ALA A 156 -8.53 -6.25 -7.90
C ALA A 156 -8.89 -6.75 -9.30
N GLY A 157 -9.46 -5.86 -10.12
CA GLY A 157 -9.90 -6.23 -11.46
C GLY A 157 -10.72 -5.13 -12.11
N PHE A 158 -11.49 -5.51 -13.12
CA PHE A 158 -12.37 -4.60 -13.84
C PHE A 158 -13.49 -5.35 -14.57
N ASP A 159 -14.55 -4.62 -14.90
CA ASP A 159 -15.62 -5.10 -15.76
C ASP A 159 -15.13 -5.23 -17.21
N ARG A 160 -15.03 -6.46 -17.73
CA ARG A 160 -14.61 -6.71 -19.11
C ARG A 160 -15.66 -6.32 -20.16
N TYR A 161 -16.88 -5.98 -19.75
CA TYR A 161 -17.96 -5.59 -20.65
C TYR A 161 -18.13 -4.07 -20.75
N LEU A 162 -17.36 -3.30 -19.98
CA LEU A 162 -17.31 -1.84 -20.05
C LEU A 162 -15.96 -1.39 -20.60
N ASP A 163 -15.92 -0.16 -21.14
CA ASP A 163 -14.64 0.46 -21.44
C ASP A 163 -13.80 0.55 -20.16
N PHE A 164 -12.51 0.22 -20.25
CA PHE A 164 -11.64 0.15 -19.08
C PHE A 164 -11.62 1.47 -18.30
N HIS A 165 -11.74 2.63 -18.96
CA HIS A 165 -11.71 3.93 -18.30
C HIS A 165 -13.08 4.42 -17.81
N GLU A 166 -14.18 3.83 -18.25
CA GLU A 166 -15.56 4.26 -17.93
C GLU A 166 -16.18 3.45 -16.78
N GLN A 167 -15.34 2.89 -15.91
CA GLN A 167 -15.77 2.08 -14.77
C GLN A 167 -15.96 2.90 -13.50
N SER A 168 -16.79 2.38 -12.58
CA SER A 168 -16.79 2.86 -11.21
C SER A 168 -15.40 2.68 -10.59
N GLU A 169 -14.86 3.70 -9.93
CA GLU A 169 -13.54 3.61 -9.28
C GLU A 169 -13.42 2.40 -8.34
N LYS A 170 -14.52 2.06 -7.65
CA LYS A 170 -14.59 0.91 -6.74
C LYS A 170 -14.25 -0.40 -7.43
N ASN A 171 -14.55 -0.55 -8.72
CA ASN A 171 -14.27 -1.79 -9.44
C ASN A 171 -12.76 -2.10 -9.45
N TYR A 172 -11.90 -1.09 -9.62
CA TYR A 172 -10.45 -1.29 -9.68
C TYR A 172 -9.86 -1.92 -8.41
N TYR A 173 -10.52 -1.76 -7.25
CA TYR A 173 -10.05 -2.32 -5.98
C TYR A 173 -11.04 -3.30 -5.31
N TRP A 174 -12.26 -3.48 -5.82
CA TRP A 174 -13.22 -4.45 -5.29
C TRP A 174 -13.60 -5.58 -6.24
N ASP A 175 -13.42 -5.41 -7.55
CA ASP A 175 -13.88 -6.40 -8.51
C ASP A 175 -13.18 -7.75 -8.31
N ARG A 176 -13.94 -8.85 -8.43
CA ARG A 176 -13.40 -10.22 -8.36
C ARG A 176 -13.82 -11.04 -9.59
N ARG A 177 -14.48 -10.44 -10.58
CA ARG A 177 -15.09 -11.14 -11.73
C ARG A 177 -14.04 -11.71 -12.66
N LEU A 178 -12.94 -10.97 -12.88
CA LEU A 178 -11.84 -11.48 -13.70
C LEU A 178 -11.24 -12.78 -13.16
N TRP A 179 -11.14 -12.93 -11.84
CA TRP A 179 -10.67 -14.19 -11.23
C TRP A 179 -11.67 -15.33 -11.43
N THR A 180 -12.96 -15.05 -11.26
CA THR A 180 -14.01 -16.08 -11.39
C THR A 180 -14.29 -16.50 -12.83
N GLU A 181 -13.90 -15.69 -13.81
CA GLU A 181 -14.16 -15.89 -15.25
C GLU A 181 -12.89 -16.24 -16.05
N ALA A 182 -11.74 -16.43 -15.37
CA ALA A 182 -10.46 -16.78 -15.98
C ALA A 182 -10.30 -18.27 -16.29
#